data_AF-A0A929CXY8-F1
#
_entry.id   AF-A0A929CXY8-F1
#
_cell.length_a   1.000
_cell.length_b   1.000
_cell.length_c   1.000
_cell.angle_alpha   90.00
_cell.angle_beta   90.00
_cell.angle_gamma   90.00
#
_symmetry.space_group_name_H-M   'P 1'
#
loop_
_entity.id
_entity.type
_entity.pdbx_description
1 polymer ?
#
loop_
_entity_poly.entity_id
_entity_poly.type
_entity_poly.pdbx_seq_one_letter_code
_entity_poly.pdbx_strand_id
1 'polypeptide(L)'
;MSKPEREKRWAMKRHLVTIASVCFGAAILFTAVPVLSDCPDQVQSAPPQVTEQNGQIPSYLYPYYPYSDIQKQGVHQLTKLLEQYEWLYSHYQVHSFDCSEMSAFMERMLEVDGWNTYIACGLCPWNPDKRHAWLLVETSPDSYMPIEATVQTIVYDSDRYFDEYFKYDCLFKTIYDALEYKPTQFDWWDSL
;
A
#
# COMPACT_ATOMS: atom_id res chain seq x y z
N MET A 1 -0.94 -12.95 -38.54
CA MET A 1 -1.29 -11.53 -38.72
C MET A 1 -0.01 -10.70 -38.69
N SER A 2 0.29 -9.99 -39.77
CA SER A 2 1.56 -9.27 -39.98
C SER A 2 1.58 -7.92 -39.26
N LYS A 3 2.80 -7.45 -39.00
CA LYS A 3 3.19 -6.33 -38.12
C LYS A 3 2.79 -4.88 -38.53
N PRO A 4 2.23 -4.54 -39.73
CA PRO A 4 2.02 -3.13 -40.07
C PRO A 4 0.63 -2.55 -39.71
N GLU A 5 -0.26 -3.26 -39.01
CA GLU A 5 -1.61 -2.74 -38.66
C GLU A 5 -1.75 -2.15 -37.24
N ARG A 6 -0.67 -2.11 -36.44
CA ARG A 6 -0.70 -1.55 -35.08
C ARG A 6 -0.31 -0.07 -34.96
N GLU A 7 0.19 0.57 -36.03
CA GLU A 7 0.72 1.94 -35.97
C GLU A 7 -0.26 3.05 -36.37
N LYS A 8 -1.51 2.73 -36.71
CA LYS A 8 -2.52 3.74 -37.11
C LYS A 8 -3.37 4.30 -35.96
N ARG A 9 -3.04 4.01 -34.70
CA ARG A 9 -3.85 4.42 -33.52
C ARG A 9 -3.26 5.54 -32.66
N TRP A 10 -2.11 6.12 -33.03
CA TRP A 10 -1.38 7.10 -32.19
C TRP A 10 -1.28 8.52 -32.76
N ALA A 11 -2.07 8.86 -33.78
CA ALA A 11 -2.11 10.21 -34.34
C ALA A 11 -3.51 10.82 -34.26
N MET A 12 -3.92 11.29 -33.06
CA MET A 12 -4.87 12.39 -32.87
C MET A 12 -5.17 12.57 -31.37
N LYS A 13 -4.57 13.57 -30.74
CA LYS A 13 -5.18 14.47 -29.73
C LYS A 13 -4.11 15.38 -29.13
N ARG A 14 -3.74 16.42 -29.88
CA ARG A 14 -3.16 17.66 -29.33
C ARG A 14 -3.78 18.82 -30.08
N HIS A 15 -4.91 19.32 -29.58
CA HIS A 15 -5.40 20.64 -29.93
C HIS A 15 -5.67 21.42 -28.65
N LEU A 16 -4.95 22.55 -28.57
CA LEU A 16 -5.20 23.67 -27.69
C LEU A 16 -6.65 24.12 -27.79
N VAL A 17 -7.26 24.47 -26.65
CA VAL A 17 -8.25 25.55 -26.60
C VAL A 17 -8.01 26.34 -25.32
N THR A 18 -7.41 27.52 -25.49
CA THR A 18 -7.47 28.63 -24.53
C THR A 18 -8.63 29.52 -24.99
N ILE A 19 -9.67 29.67 -24.17
CA ILE A 19 -10.67 30.74 -24.32
C ILE A 19 -10.99 31.28 -22.93
N ALA A 20 -10.70 32.56 -22.74
CA ALA A 20 -11.26 33.40 -21.68
C ALA A 20 -12.60 33.95 -22.15
N SER A 21 -13.61 34.02 -21.27
CA SER A 21 -14.58 35.13 -21.26
C SER A 21 -15.57 35.08 -20.07
N VAL A 22 -15.49 36.14 -19.28
CA VAL A 22 -16.55 37.05 -18.79
C VAL A 22 -17.78 36.51 -18.03
N CYS A 23 -17.93 37.12 -16.84
CA CYS A 23 -19.01 37.20 -15.86
C CYS A 23 -20.46 37.18 -16.36
N PHE A 24 -21.34 36.53 -15.59
CA PHE A 24 -22.69 37.04 -15.29
C PHE A 24 -23.09 36.64 -13.86
N GLY A 25 -23.51 37.63 -13.08
CA GLY A 25 -24.08 37.43 -11.76
C GLY A 25 -25.55 37.01 -11.82
N ALA A 26 -26.00 36.31 -10.79
CA ALA A 26 -27.40 36.24 -10.40
C ALA A 26 -27.47 35.96 -8.89
N ALA A 27 -28.10 36.87 -8.17
CA ALA A 27 -28.43 36.75 -6.76
C ALA A 27 -29.52 35.68 -6.57
N ILE A 28 -29.36 34.82 -5.56
CA ILE A 28 -30.45 33.97 -5.07
C ILE A 28 -30.56 34.20 -3.57
N LEU A 29 -31.68 34.81 -3.16
CA LEU A 29 -32.16 34.81 -1.78
C LEU A 29 -32.47 33.37 -1.37
N PHE A 30 -31.92 32.90 -0.25
CA PHE A 30 -32.44 31.75 0.46
C PHE A 30 -33.09 32.21 1.77
N THR A 31 -34.35 31.84 1.90
CA THR A 31 -35.21 31.99 3.06
C THR A 31 -34.72 31.14 4.22
N ALA A 32 -34.84 31.67 5.43
CA ALA A 32 -34.59 30.96 6.69
C ALA A 32 -35.50 29.72 6.83
N VAL A 33 -34.93 28.62 7.33
CA VAL A 33 -35.64 27.43 7.81
C VAL A 33 -35.20 27.18 9.26
N PRO A 34 -36.12 26.88 10.20
CA PRO A 34 -35.80 26.72 11.61
C PRO A 34 -35.24 25.34 11.97
N VAL A 35 -34.56 25.36 13.11
CA VAL A 35 -33.85 24.33 13.89
C VAL A 35 -34.73 23.11 14.26
N LEU A 36 -34.14 21.91 14.19
CA LEU A 36 -34.02 20.88 15.28
C LEU A 36 -33.94 19.45 14.71
N SER A 37 -32.82 18.77 14.94
CA SER A 37 -32.81 17.42 15.51
C SER A 37 -31.38 17.08 15.93
N ASP A 38 -31.23 16.76 17.22
CA ASP A 38 -30.00 16.30 17.85
C ASP A 38 -29.51 15.01 17.20
N CYS A 39 -28.27 15.03 16.70
CA CYS A 39 -27.45 13.83 16.51
C CYS A 39 -26.34 13.89 17.57
N PRO A 40 -26.13 12.83 18.38
CA PRO A 40 -25.06 12.84 19.36
C PRO A 40 -23.70 12.89 18.66
N ASP A 41 -22.86 13.83 19.11
CA ASP A 41 -21.46 13.98 18.76
C ASP A 41 -20.75 12.62 18.81
N GLN A 42 -20.51 12.04 17.63
CA GLN A 42 -19.44 11.08 17.48
C GLN A 42 -18.15 11.89 17.51
N VAL A 43 -17.46 11.79 18.64
CA VAL A 43 -16.09 12.26 18.82
C VAL A 43 -15.24 11.69 17.67
N GLN A 44 -15.03 12.48 16.62
CA GLN A 44 -13.90 12.28 15.73
C GLN A 44 -12.65 12.60 16.55
N SER A 45 -12.13 11.60 17.26
CA SER A 45 -10.75 11.64 17.69
C SER A 45 -9.90 11.71 16.42
N ALA A 46 -9.20 12.83 16.23
CA ALA A 46 -8.17 12.94 15.21
C ALA A 46 -7.22 11.72 15.32
N PRO A 47 -6.67 11.24 14.19
CA PRO A 47 -5.62 10.23 14.25
C PRO A 47 -4.53 10.72 15.22
N PRO A 48 -4.02 9.85 16.11
CA PRO A 48 -2.95 10.24 17.01
C PRO A 48 -1.82 10.85 16.19
N GLN A 49 -1.49 12.11 16.47
CA GLN A 49 -0.35 12.77 15.87
C GLN A 49 0.89 12.03 16.38
N VAL A 50 1.50 11.21 15.51
CA VAL A 50 2.75 10.52 15.80
C VAL A 50 3.86 11.56 15.78
N THR A 51 4.19 12.10 16.94
CA THR A 51 5.45 12.82 17.11
C THR A 51 6.57 11.80 17.23
N GLU A 52 7.31 11.64 16.13
CA GLU A 52 8.64 11.04 16.08
C GLU A 52 9.51 11.61 17.19
N GLN A 53 10.09 10.75 18.03
CA GLN A 53 11.42 11.01 18.58
C GLN A 53 12.21 9.71 18.60
N ASN A 54 13.36 9.74 17.90
CA ASN A 54 14.51 8.83 18.01
C ASN A 54 14.50 7.51 17.22
N GLY A 55 13.88 7.43 16.04
CA GLY A 55 14.05 6.28 15.12
C GLY A 55 13.69 4.92 15.72
N GLN A 56 12.97 4.92 16.84
CA GLN A 56 12.56 3.74 17.56
C GLN A 56 11.14 3.42 17.15
N ILE A 57 10.95 2.28 16.50
CA ILE A 57 9.63 1.82 16.08
C ILE A 57 8.72 1.77 17.32
N PRO A 58 7.54 2.42 17.30
CA PRO A 58 6.72 2.52 18.48
C PRO A 58 6.34 1.14 19.05
N SER A 59 6.47 0.99 20.37
CA SER A 59 6.18 -0.27 21.07
C SER A 59 4.76 -0.80 20.87
N TYR A 60 3.82 -0.01 20.38
CA TYR A 60 2.49 -0.52 20.01
C TYR A 60 2.49 -1.40 18.75
N LEU A 61 3.60 -1.50 18.03
CA LEU A 61 3.78 -2.38 16.87
C LEU A 61 4.23 -3.80 17.23
N TYR A 62 4.27 -4.14 18.52
CA TYR A 62 4.48 -5.52 18.95
C TYR A 62 3.41 -6.47 18.35
N PRO A 63 3.75 -7.76 18.17
CA PRO A 63 2.90 -8.78 17.52
C PRO A 63 1.48 -8.94 18.11
N TYR A 64 1.21 -8.35 19.28
CA TYR A 64 -0.01 -8.54 20.07
C TYR A 64 -1.20 -7.62 19.73
N TYR A 65 -1.05 -6.69 18.78
CA TYR A 65 -2.20 -5.89 18.35
C TYR A 65 -3.30 -6.73 17.65
N PRO A 66 -4.58 -6.50 17.93
CA PRO A 66 -5.66 -7.20 17.24
C PRO A 66 -5.70 -6.77 15.76
N TYR A 67 -6.03 -7.72 14.89
CA TYR A 67 -6.36 -7.45 13.50
C TYR A 67 -7.64 -6.61 13.41
N SER A 68 -7.75 -5.79 12.37
CA SER A 68 -8.98 -5.04 12.10
C SER A 68 -10.07 -5.99 11.56
N ASP A 69 -11.28 -5.87 12.10
CA ASP A 69 -12.47 -6.59 11.59
C ASP A 69 -13.01 -5.96 10.27
N ILE A 70 -12.48 -4.80 9.88
CA ILE A 70 -12.83 -4.11 8.64
C ILE A 70 -11.85 -4.55 7.54
N GLN A 71 -12.39 -5.11 6.46
CA GLN A 71 -11.64 -5.41 5.25
C GLN A 71 -11.57 -4.19 4.32
N LYS A 72 -10.37 -3.64 4.14
CA LYS A 72 -10.07 -2.59 3.16
C LYS A 72 -9.71 -3.17 1.81
N GLN A 73 -9.99 -2.40 0.77
CA GLN A 73 -9.78 -2.72 -0.64
C GLN A 73 -9.50 -1.43 -1.43
N GLY A 74 -9.00 -1.56 -2.65
CA GLY A 74 -8.78 -0.47 -3.60
C GLY A 74 -7.31 -0.04 -3.75
N VAL A 75 -6.81 -0.09 -4.97
CA VAL A 75 -5.41 0.27 -5.32
C VAL A 75 -5.06 1.71 -4.94
N HIS A 76 -6.00 2.65 -5.12
CA HIS A 76 -5.78 4.07 -4.82
C HIS A 76 -5.62 4.32 -3.31
N GLN A 77 -6.44 3.68 -2.49
CA GLN A 77 -6.38 3.76 -1.04
C GLN A 77 -5.07 3.14 -0.53
N LEU A 78 -4.69 1.98 -1.08
CA LEU A 78 -3.44 1.32 -0.76
C LEU A 78 -2.23 2.21 -1.10
N THR A 79 -2.23 2.84 -2.28
CA THR A 79 -1.15 3.75 -2.70
C THR A 79 -0.98 4.89 -1.70
N LYS A 80 -2.07 5.57 -1.33
CA LYS A 80 -2.05 6.66 -0.35
C LYS A 80 -1.58 6.25 1.05
N LEU A 81 -1.81 4.99 1.41
CA LEU A 81 -1.33 4.45 2.68
C LEU A 81 0.18 4.19 2.61
N LEU A 82 0.68 3.61 1.52
CA LEU A 82 2.11 3.36 1.33
C LEU A 82 2.93 4.65 1.30
N GLU A 83 2.38 5.74 0.74
CA GLU A 83 2.99 7.08 0.79
C GLU A 83 3.26 7.55 2.24
N GLN A 84 2.45 7.13 3.22
CA GLN A 84 2.66 7.46 4.64
C GLN A 84 3.80 6.66 5.27
N TYR A 85 4.26 5.61 4.60
CA TYR A 85 5.34 4.72 5.04
C TYR A 85 6.66 4.97 4.29
N GLU A 86 6.74 5.95 3.38
CA GLU A 86 7.96 6.25 2.60
C GLU A 86 9.23 6.43 3.46
N TRP A 87 9.06 6.86 4.71
CA TRP A 87 10.17 6.99 5.66
C TRP A 87 10.91 5.67 5.90
N LEU A 88 10.23 4.51 5.79
CA LEU A 88 10.81 3.18 5.93
C LEU A 88 11.94 2.91 4.94
N TYR A 89 11.92 3.53 3.74
CA TYR A 89 12.98 3.36 2.74
C TYR A 89 14.37 3.64 3.32
N SER A 90 14.48 4.68 4.15
CA SER A 90 15.75 5.09 4.75
C SER A 90 16.27 4.13 5.83
N HIS A 91 15.45 3.17 6.26
CA HIS A 91 15.79 2.19 7.30
C HIS A 91 16.21 0.84 6.73
N TYR A 92 16.15 0.63 5.41
CA TYR A 92 16.61 -0.63 4.79
C TYR A 92 18.07 -0.93 5.16
N GLN A 93 18.29 -2.13 5.71
CA GLN A 93 19.60 -2.61 6.09
C GLN A 93 19.79 -4.03 5.63
N VAL A 94 20.82 -4.27 4.81
CA VAL A 94 21.13 -5.61 4.34
C VAL A 94 21.47 -6.51 5.53
N HIS A 95 20.80 -7.67 5.64
CA HIS A 95 20.95 -8.65 6.72
C HIS A 95 20.48 -8.19 8.12
N SER A 96 19.66 -7.14 8.22
CA SER A 96 19.13 -6.63 9.51
C SER A 96 17.77 -5.95 9.41
N PHE A 97 17.47 -5.28 8.31
CA PHE A 97 16.10 -4.84 8.02
C PHE A 97 15.93 -4.95 6.51
N ASP A 98 16.07 -6.19 6.03
CA ASP A 98 16.10 -6.49 4.61
C ASP A 98 14.71 -6.79 4.03
N CYS A 99 14.64 -7.40 2.85
CA CYS A 99 13.38 -7.67 2.18
C CYS A 99 12.37 -8.48 3.02
N SER A 100 12.83 -9.46 3.81
CA SER A 100 11.91 -10.30 4.59
C SER A 100 11.41 -9.58 5.83
N GLU A 101 12.28 -8.84 6.50
CA GLU A 101 11.94 -8.06 7.70
C GLU A 101 11.06 -6.86 7.38
N MET A 102 11.35 -6.13 6.30
CA MET A 102 10.49 -5.04 5.85
C MET A 102 9.13 -5.54 5.36
N SER A 103 9.09 -6.69 4.68
CA SER A 103 7.82 -7.31 4.30
C SER A 103 7.01 -7.73 5.53
N ALA A 104 7.65 -8.36 6.51
CA ALA A 104 7.01 -8.73 7.77
C ALA A 104 6.49 -7.51 8.55
N PHE A 105 7.29 -6.45 8.63
CA PHE A 105 6.87 -5.20 9.26
C PHE A 105 5.66 -4.58 8.54
N MET A 106 5.71 -4.50 7.21
CA MET A 106 4.67 -3.84 6.43
C MET A 106 3.40 -4.67 6.32
N GLU A 107 3.50 -6.00 6.24
CA GLU A 107 2.36 -6.90 6.38
C GLU A 107 1.60 -6.54 7.65
N ARG A 108 2.31 -6.45 8.77
CA ARG A 108 1.71 -6.15 10.06
C ARG A 108 1.02 -4.80 10.09
N MET A 109 1.66 -3.76 9.56
CA MET A 109 1.07 -2.42 9.47
C MET A 109 -0.20 -2.41 8.63
N LEU A 110 -0.22 -3.16 7.52
CA LEU A 110 -1.35 -3.24 6.61
C LEU A 110 -2.50 -4.05 7.23
N GLU A 111 -2.24 -5.18 7.89
CA GLU A 111 -3.29 -5.99 8.51
C GLU A 111 -3.94 -5.29 9.72
N VAL A 112 -3.15 -4.55 10.53
CA VAL A 112 -3.69 -3.69 11.60
C VAL A 112 -4.60 -2.60 11.00
N ASP A 113 -4.27 -2.08 9.82
CA ASP A 113 -5.10 -1.11 9.12
C ASP A 113 -6.33 -1.74 8.43
N GLY A 114 -6.41 -3.07 8.34
CA GLY A 114 -7.55 -3.81 7.78
C GLY A 114 -7.36 -4.34 6.36
N TRP A 115 -6.12 -4.38 5.86
CA TRP A 115 -5.83 -5.01 4.57
C TRP A 115 -5.62 -6.50 4.73
N ASN A 116 -6.06 -7.27 3.73
CA ASN A 116 -5.75 -8.69 3.65
C ASN A 116 -4.45 -8.84 2.87
N THR A 117 -3.41 -9.32 3.54
CA THR A 117 -2.07 -9.41 2.97
C THR A 117 -1.50 -10.82 3.12
N TYR A 118 -0.49 -11.11 2.32
CA TYR A 118 0.35 -12.29 2.42
C TYR A 118 1.81 -11.90 2.22
N ILE A 119 2.72 -12.56 2.92
CA ILE A 119 4.16 -12.46 2.68
C ILE A 119 4.54 -13.55 1.68
N ALA A 120 5.00 -13.15 0.50
CA ALA A 120 5.50 -14.04 -0.53
C ALA A 120 7.03 -14.11 -0.46
N CYS A 121 7.59 -15.30 -0.67
CA CYS A 121 9.04 -15.53 -0.71
C CYS A 121 9.40 -16.41 -1.90
N GLY A 122 10.45 -16.03 -2.62
CA GLY A 122 10.84 -16.76 -3.83
C GLY A 122 12.12 -16.21 -4.48
N LEU A 123 12.25 -16.47 -5.78
CA LEU A 123 13.26 -15.82 -6.61
C LEU A 123 12.87 -14.36 -6.83
N CYS A 124 13.86 -13.47 -6.82
CA CYS A 124 13.64 -12.05 -7.06
C CYS A 124 13.08 -11.82 -8.48
N PRO A 125 11.91 -11.16 -8.64
CA PRO A 125 11.24 -10.99 -9.94
C PRO A 125 12.13 -10.38 -11.04
N TRP A 126 13.04 -9.47 -10.68
CA TRP A 126 13.94 -8.80 -11.62
C TRP A 126 15.37 -9.38 -11.63
N ASN A 127 15.70 -10.33 -10.75
CA ASN A 127 17.01 -10.97 -10.68
C ASN A 127 16.90 -12.41 -10.12
N PRO A 128 16.60 -13.41 -10.96
CA PRO A 128 16.30 -14.77 -10.50
C PRO A 128 17.47 -15.50 -9.83
N ASP A 129 18.68 -14.94 -9.83
CA ASP A 129 19.84 -15.48 -9.09
C ASP A 129 19.80 -15.14 -7.59
N LYS A 130 18.82 -14.34 -7.14
CA LYS A 130 18.68 -13.89 -5.75
C LYS A 130 17.36 -14.33 -5.14
N ARG A 131 17.35 -14.49 -3.81
CA ARG A 131 16.13 -14.63 -3.02
C ARG A 131 15.54 -13.26 -2.69
N HIS A 132 14.21 -13.20 -2.59
CA HIS A 132 13.49 -11.98 -2.24
C HIS A 132 12.21 -12.31 -1.48
N ALA A 133 11.71 -11.31 -0.74
CA ALA A 133 10.42 -11.34 -0.08
C ALA A 133 9.66 -10.04 -0.39
N TRP A 134 8.37 -10.17 -0.62
CA TRP A 134 7.46 -9.07 -0.97
C TRP A 134 6.06 -9.37 -0.42
N LEU A 135 5.12 -8.45 -0.62
CA LEU A 135 3.73 -8.65 -0.21
C LEU A 135 2.80 -8.85 -1.40
N LEU A 136 1.77 -9.66 -1.19
CA LEU A 136 0.57 -9.69 -2.04
C LEU A 136 -0.59 -9.14 -1.21
N VAL A 137 -1.21 -8.06 -1.69
CA VAL A 137 -2.29 -7.37 -0.96
C VAL A 137 -3.57 -7.41 -1.76
N GLU A 138 -4.64 -7.90 -1.14
CA GLU A 138 -5.96 -7.98 -1.76
C GLU A 138 -6.53 -6.57 -1.96
N THR A 139 -6.80 -6.20 -3.20
CA THR A 139 -7.33 -4.88 -3.57
C THR A 139 -8.74 -4.92 -4.13
N SER A 140 -9.24 -6.12 -4.44
CA SER A 140 -10.64 -6.46 -4.67
C SER A 140 -10.81 -7.96 -4.43
N PRO A 141 -12.05 -8.50 -4.33
CA PRO A 141 -12.25 -9.93 -4.07
C PRO A 141 -11.42 -10.81 -5.01
N ASP A 142 -10.56 -11.65 -4.43
CA ASP A 142 -9.65 -12.58 -5.11
C ASP A 142 -8.63 -11.93 -6.08
N SER A 143 -8.38 -10.62 -5.96
CA SER A 143 -7.43 -9.88 -6.79
C SER A 143 -6.37 -9.18 -5.94
N TYR A 144 -5.12 -9.43 -6.28
CA TYR A 144 -3.97 -9.01 -5.48
C TYR A 144 -3.05 -8.09 -6.27
N MET A 145 -2.51 -7.09 -5.58
CA MET A 145 -1.42 -6.26 -6.08
C MET A 145 -0.13 -6.63 -5.34
N PRO A 146 1.00 -6.84 -6.05
CA PRO A 146 2.28 -6.97 -5.40
C PRO A 146 2.74 -5.63 -4.82
N ILE A 147 3.34 -5.67 -3.64
CA ILE A 147 4.00 -4.52 -3.02
C ILE A 147 5.45 -4.85 -2.76
N GLU A 148 6.32 -3.97 -3.24
CA GLU A 148 7.73 -3.97 -2.89
C GLU A 148 7.94 -3.25 -1.56
N ALA A 149 7.98 -4.02 -0.47
CA ALA A 149 8.09 -3.48 0.88
C ALA A 149 9.40 -2.70 1.11
N THR A 150 10.44 -2.97 0.33
CA THR A 150 11.74 -2.27 0.42
C THR A 150 11.72 -0.86 -0.13
N VAL A 151 10.78 -0.55 -1.05
CA VAL A 151 10.59 0.78 -1.66
C VAL A 151 9.16 1.31 -1.49
N GLN A 152 8.34 0.63 -0.67
CA GLN A 152 6.96 0.99 -0.33
C GLN A 152 6.08 1.28 -1.56
N THR A 153 6.20 0.48 -2.62
CA THR A 153 5.48 0.77 -3.88
C THR A 153 4.65 -0.41 -4.38
N ILE A 154 3.54 -0.08 -5.05
CA ILE A 154 2.72 -1.06 -5.77
C ILE A 154 3.39 -1.37 -7.11
N VAL A 155 3.48 -2.66 -7.43
CA VAL A 155 3.90 -3.11 -8.75
C VAL A 155 2.66 -3.19 -9.65
N TYR A 156 2.59 -2.31 -10.65
CA TYR A 156 1.48 -2.27 -11.60
C TYR A 156 1.65 -3.29 -12.72
N ASP A 157 0.55 -3.70 -13.35
CA ASP A 157 0.51 -4.64 -14.49
C ASP A 157 1.34 -4.18 -15.70
N SER A 158 1.62 -2.87 -15.80
CA SER A 158 2.50 -2.30 -16.80
C SER A 158 3.99 -2.58 -16.58
N ASP A 159 4.38 -3.06 -15.39
CA ASP A 159 5.76 -3.48 -15.11
C ASP A 159 6.08 -4.78 -15.84
N ARG A 160 7.25 -4.83 -16.49
CA ARG A 160 7.68 -6.01 -17.28
C ARG A 160 7.86 -7.27 -16.44
N TYR A 161 7.96 -7.15 -15.12
CA TYR A 161 8.16 -8.25 -14.18
C TYR A 161 6.89 -8.57 -13.38
N PHE A 162 5.76 -7.89 -13.62
CA PHE A 162 4.54 -8.04 -12.81
C PHE A 162 4.13 -9.51 -12.61
N ASP A 163 4.10 -10.30 -13.67
CA ASP A 163 3.71 -11.72 -13.59
C ASP A 163 4.67 -12.58 -12.77
N GLU A 164 5.93 -12.17 -12.64
CA GLU A 164 6.94 -12.90 -11.85
C GLU A 164 6.68 -12.77 -10.34
N TYR A 165 6.00 -11.72 -9.87
CA TYR A 165 5.62 -11.55 -8.46
C TYR A 165 4.58 -12.56 -7.98
N PHE A 166 3.90 -13.24 -8.90
CA PHE A 166 2.94 -14.31 -8.58
C PHE A 166 3.58 -15.70 -8.64
N LYS A 167 4.91 -15.77 -8.82
CA LYS A 167 5.70 -17.00 -8.77
C LYS A 167 6.56 -17.01 -7.51
N TYR A 168 6.06 -17.68 -6.48
CA TYR A 168 6.70 -17.79 -5.18
C TYR A 168 6.87 -19.24 -4.76
N ASP A 169 7.86 -19.50 -3.90
CA ASP A 169 8.08 -20.81 -3.30
C ASP A 169 7.23 -20.98 -2.04
N CYS A 170 7.03 -19.89 -1.31
CA CYS A 170 6.30 -19.86 -0.05
C CYS A 170 5.39 -18.64 0.00
N LEU A 171 4.22 -18.81 0.63
CA LEU A 171 3.24 -17.76 0.88
C LEU A 171 2.75 -17.91 2.33
N PHE A 172 2.93 -16.87 3.12
CA PHE A 172 2.58 -16.86 4.54
C PHE A 172 1.42 -15.90 4.75
N LYS A 173 0.39 -16.36 5.48
CA LYS A 173 -0.78 -15.53 5.78
C LYS A 173 -0.47 -14.53 6.88
N THR A 174 0.36 -14.95 7.84
CA THR A 174 0.80 -14.11 8.94
C THR A 174 2.32 -14.16 9.08
N ILE A 175 2.87 -13.13 9.72
CA ILE A 175 4.26 -13.15 10.19
C ILE A 175 4.62 -14.39 11.03
N TYR A 176 3.68 -14.93 11.81
CA TYR A 176 3.93 -16.11 12.65
C TYR A 176 4.17 -17.37 11.82
N ASP A 177 3.45 -17.52 10.71
CA ASP A 177 3.66 -18.63 9.78
C ASP A 177 5.07 -18.53 9.16
N ALA A 178 5.52 -17.31 8.86
CA ALA A 178 6.85 -17.05 8.32
C ALA A 178 7.97 -17.35 9.34
N LEU A 179 7.77 -16.99 10.61
CA LEU A 179 8.69 -17.30 11.71
C LEU A 179 8.77 -18.80 12.01
N GLU A 180 7.65 -19.53 11.94
CA GLU A 180 7.67 -20.98 12.11
C GLU A 180 8.51 -21.66 11.00
N TYR A 181 8.44 -21.13 9.78
CA TYR A 181 9.23 -21.62 8.67
C TYR A 181 10.72 -21.24 8.77
N LYS A 182 11.01 -19.98 9.12
CA LYS A 182 12.37 -19.46 9.28
C LYS A 182 12.43 -18.42 10.41
N PRO A 183 12.76 -18.85 11.65
CA PRO A 183 12.65 -18.01 12.84
C PRO A 183 13.44 -16.70 12.82
N THR A 184 14.58 -16.68 12.13
CA THR A 184 15.55 -15.55 12.17
C THR A 184 15.58 -14.71 10.90
N GLN A 185 14.55 -14.80 10.05
CA GLN A 185 14.48 -14.01 8.79
C GLN A 185 13.36 -12.97 8.80
N PHE A 186 12.43 -13.06 9.76
CA PHE A 186 11.23 -12.22 9.80
C PHE A 186 11.04 -11.54 11.17
N ASP A 187 11.99 -11.73 12.08
CA ASP A 187 12.06 -11.22 13.45
C ASP A 187 12.59 -9.79 13.50
N TRP A 188 11.96 -8.90 12.72
CA TRP A 188 12.40 -7.51 12.57
C TRP A 188 12.55 -6.74 13.89
N TRP A 189 11.83 -7.13 14.96
CA TRP A 189 11.95 -6.51 16.28
C TRP A 189 13.25 -6.82 17.01
N ASP A 190 13.98 -7.86 16.60
CA ASP A 190 15.29 -8.23 17.15
C ASP A 190 16.46 -7.67 16.31
N SER A 191 16.16 -7.08 15.17
CA SER A 191 17.14 -6.59 14.19
C SER A 191 17.17 -5.05 14.03
N LEU A 192 16.41 -4.33 14.86
CA LEU A 192 16.34 -2.86 14.89
C LEU A 192 17.06 -2.24 16.09
#